data_AF-A0A4P7N2J8-F1
#
_entry.id   AF-A0A4P7N2J8-F1
#
_cell.length_a   1.000
_cell.length_b   1.000
_cell.length_c   1.000
_cell.angle_alpha   90.00
_cell.angle_beta   90.00
_cell.angle_gamma   90.00
#
_symmetry.space_group_name_H-M   'P 1'
#
loop_
_entity.id
_entity.type
_entity.pdbx_description
1 polymer ?
#
loop_
_entity_poly.entity_id
_entity_poly.type
_entity_poly.pdbx_seq_one_letter_code
_entity_poly.pdbx_strand_id
1 'polypeptide(L)'
;MQFKSIIVALATASNAVNALAIPEGTALEPRDDRVDGLAVATVRGNAKSPRPHFKRYKGVALSAAVSARSPAPEPQNNGGDGGKGGDGKGGDGKGGDGKGGDGKGGDGKGKGGDKGKGGDKGKGGGGGNDCKAARDLAKGIQKNIKDQEGELKTANEIREIVGRNTVDEQEFKTAKEKLLGFVKAGITQREENQKKAPKGNAAIPGLEEVAKAQKQELEQAEGLKGNSQDLATLIKMKKEFEDGIKLNKKNKKDAVKGCKK
;
A
#
# COMPACT_ATOMS: atom_id res chain seq x y z
N MET A 1 39.58 -6.51 7.51
CA MET A 1 38.96 -6.62 6.17
C MET A 1 38.15 -5.35 5.93
N GLN A 2 38.48 -4.59 4.90
CA GLN A 2 37.88 -3.29 4.57
C GLN A 2 36.50 -3.52 3.93
N PHE A 3 35.42 -3.13 4.61
CA PHE A 3 34.10 -3.07 4.01
C PHE A 3 34.01 -1.80 3.16
N LYS A 4 34.17 -1.98 1.85
CA LYS A 4 33.94 -0.95 0.84
C LYS A 4 32.48 -0.50 0.91
N SER A 5 32.30 0.80 1.15
CA SER A 5 31.05 1.54 1.06
C SER A 5 30.33 1.24 -0.25
N ILE A 6 29.12 0.68 -0.17
CA ILE A 6 28.16 0.73 -1.28
C ILE A 6 27.35 2.00 -1.07
N ILE A 7 27.83 3.08 -1.69
CA ILE A 7 27.09 4.32 -1.90
C ILE A 7 25.97 3.98 -2.88
N VAL A 8 24.72 3.95 -2.41
CA VAL A 8 23.55 3.96 -3.30
C VAL A 8 23.38 5.38 -3.79
N ALA A 9 24.02 5.67 -4.93
CA ALA A 9 23.60 6.76 -5.79
C ALA A 9 22.46 6.22 -6.66
N LEU A 10 21.22 6.62 -6.37
CA LEU A 10 20.17 6.57 -7.38
C LEU A 10 19.76 8.00 -7.70
N ALA A 11 20.19 8.40 -8.89
CA ALA A 11 20.00 9.70 -9.47
C ALA A 11 18.53 9.96 -9.79
N THR A 12 18.14 11.20 -9.51
CA THR A 12 17.08 11.94 -10.16
C THR A 12 17.16 11.86 -11.69
N ALA A 13 16.11 11.37 -12.34
CA ALA A 13 15.71 11.69 -13.71
C ALA A 13 14.28 11.17 -13.92
N SER A 14 13.33 11.81 -14.59
CA SER A 14 13.12 13.20 -15.02
C SER A 14 11.66 13.22 -15.45
N ASN A 15 10.93 14.26 -15.06
CA ASN A 15 9.64 14.59 -15.64
C ASN A 15 9.85 14.99 -17.11
N ALA A 16 9.25 14.27 -18.05
CA ALA A 16 8.90 14.76 -19.38
C ALA A 16 8.06 13.69 -20.13
N VAL A 17 6.75 13.69 -19.94
CA VAL A 17 5.86 13.14 -20.97
C VAL A 17 5.42 14.32 -21.82
N ASN A 18 6.17 14.52 -22.90
CA ASN A 18 5.91 15.53 -23.90
C ASN A 18 4.60 15.19 -24.61
N ALA A 19 3.76 16.21 -24.80
CA ALA A 19 2.58 16.15 -25.63
C ALA A 19 3.00 15.77 -27.06
N LEU A 20 2.60 14.57 -27.51
CA LEU A 20 2.62 14.24 -28.93
C LEU A 20 1.22 14.50 -29.48
N ALA A 21 1.16 15.50 -30.35
CA ALA A 21 -0.02 15.89 -31.09
C ALA A 21 -0.56 14.75 -31.94
N ILE A 22 -1.88 14.69 -31.98
CA ILE A 22 -2.72 13.81 -32.80
C ILE A 22 -2.61 14.25 -34.27
N PRO A 23 -2.32 13.36 -35.22
CA PRO A 23 -2.77 13.56 -36.60
C PRO A 23 -4.20 13.04 -36.75
N GLU A 24 -5.09 13.95 -37.15
CA GLU A 24 -6.44 13.67 -37.60
C GLU A 24 -6.45 12.69 -38.78
N GLY A 25 -7.52 11.89 -38.86
CA GLY A 25 -8.01 11.36 -40.13
C GLY A 25 -7.77 9.87 -40.35
N THR A 26 -8.79 9.06 -40.12
CA THR A 26 -9.39 8.20 -41.17
C THR A 26 -10.70 7.64 -40.65
N ALA A 27 -11.79 8.03 -41.31
CA ALA A 27 -13.11 7.46 -41.12
C ALA A 27 -13.09 5.98 -41.53
N LEU A 28 -13.49 5.10 -40.61
CA LEU A 28 -13.80 3.71 -40.93
C LEU A 28 -15.30 3.61 -41.20
N GLU A 29 -15.62 3.27 -42.45
CA GLU A 29 -16.96 2.94 -42.91
C GLU A 29 -17.50 1.68 -42.18
N PRO A 30 -18.81 1.59 -41.93
CA PRO A 30 -19.41 0.39 -41.37
C PRO A 30 -19.41 -0.74 -42.40
N ARG A 31 -18.74 -1.84 -42.06
CA ARG A 31 -18.86 -3.12 -42.79
C ARG A 31 -20.19 -3.79 -42.45
N ASP A 32 -20.98 -3.96 -43.50
CA ASP A 32 -22.23 -4.69 -43.57
C ASP A 32 -21.90 -6.18 -43.76
N ASP A 33 -21.74 -6.92 -42.65
CA ASP A 33 -21.60 -8.38 -42.69
C ASP A 33 -22.93 -9.03 -42.31
N ARG A 34 -23.75 -9.17 -43.34
CA ARG A 34 -24.92 -10.02 -43.45
C ARG A 34 -24.50 -11.48 -43.22
N VAL A 35 -25.00 -12.10 -42.15
CA VAL A 35 -24.98 -13.56 -41.99
C VAL A 35 -26.41 -14.05 -41.96
N ASP A 36 -26.84 -14.64 -43.08
CA ASP A 36 -28.04 -15.43 -43.21
C ASP A 36 -27.92 -16.73 -42.39
N GLY A 37 -29.04 -17.19 -41.80
CA GLY A 37 -29.24 -18.64 -41.59
C GLY A 37 -29.76 -19.11 -40.23
N LEU A 38 -31.08 -18.99 -40.03
CA LEU A 38 -32.02 -19.95 -39.43
C LEU A 38 -31.66 -20.70 -38.13
N ALA A 39 -32.50 -20.49 -37.10
CA ALA A 39 -33.41 -21.55 -36.63
C ALA A 39 -34.63 -20.93 -35.92
N VAL A 40 -35.80 -21.17 -36.50
CA VAL A 40 -37.14 -20.81 -36.02
C VAL A 40 -37.57 -21.82 -34.96
N ALA A 41 -37.95 -21.34 -33.77
CA ALA A 41 -38.77 -22.11 -32.84
C ALA A 41 -39.95 -21.23 -32.38
N THR A 42 -41.11 -21.52 -32.96
CA THR A 42 -42.41 -20.98 -32.58
C THR A 42 -42.97 -21.74 -31.39
N VAL A 43 -43.25 -21.08 -30.26
CA VAL A 43 -44.32 -21.52 -29.35
C VAL A 43 -45.09 -20.29 -28.82
N ARG A 44 -46.38 -20.30 -29.15
CA ARG A 44 -47.47 -19.42 -28.66
C ARG A 44 -47.73 -19.65 -27.17
N GLY A 45 -48.09 -18.60 -26.43
CA GLY A 45 -48.62 -18.76 -25.06
C GLY A 45 -48.96 -17.49 -24.27
N ASN A 46 -49.84 -16.66 -24.83
CA ASN A 46 -50.88 -15.84 -24.16
C ASN A 46 -50.83 -15.60 -22.62
N ALA A 47 -50.65 -14.34 -22.17
CA ALA A 47 -51.29 -13.79 -20.96
C ALA A 47 -51.18 -12.24 -20.83
N LYS A 48 -52.25 -11.56 -21.24
CA LYS A 48 -52.96 -10.44 -20.59
C LYS A 48 -52.17 -9.44 -19.69
N SER A 49 -52.09 -8.18 -20.17
CA SER A 49 -51.76 -6.97 -19.38
C SER A 49 -52.79 -6.67 -18.27
N PRO A 50 -52.45 -5.77 -17.32
CA PRO A 50 -52.87 -4.38 -17.48
C PRO A 50 -51.76 -3.34 -17.24
N ARG A 51 -51.81 -2.29 -18.06
CA ARG A 51 -51.02 -1.05 -17.98
C ARG A 51 -51.60 -0.13 -16.89
N PRO A 52 -50.77 0.59 -16.10
CA PRO A 52 -51.26 1.78 -15.42
C PRO A 52 -51.22 3.01 -16.33
N HIS A 53 -52.29 3.79 -16.24
CA HIS A 53 -52.61 4.98 -17.00
C HIS A 53 -51.66 6.17 -16.73
N PHE A 54 -51.44 6.94 -17.80
CA PHE A 54 -50.83 8.26 -17.86
C PHE A 54 -51.51 9.30 -16.94
N LYS A 55 -50.71 10.11 -16.24
CA LYS A 55 -51.07 11.50 -15.91
C LYS A 55 -50.02 12.46 -16.46
N ARG A 56 -50.33 13.02 -17.63
CA ARG A 56 -49.71 14.23 -18.18
C ARG A 56 -50.04 15.40 -17.25
N TYR A 57 -49.05 15.96 -16.56
CA TYR A 57 -49.18 17.31 -16.01
C TYR A 57 -48.80 18.32 -17.10
N LYS A 58 -49.79 19.15 -17.46
CA LYS A 58 -49.62 20.35 -18.28
C LYS A 58 -48.99 21.45 -17.42
N GLY A 59 -48.33 22.39 -18.11
CA GLY A 59 -47.37 23.33 -17.56
C GLY A 59 -47.85 24.21 -16.40
N VAL A 60 -46.86 24.65 -15.63
CA VAL A 60 -46.82 25.99 -15.04
C VAL A 60 -45.42 26.51 -15.33
N ALA A 61 -45.37 27.58 -16.14
CA ALA A 61 -44.18 28.41 -16.27
C ALA A 61 -43.93 29.08 -14.92
N LEU A 62 -42.71 28.95 -14.38
CA LEU A 62 -42.25 29.82 -13.30
C LEU A 62 -41.14 30.70 -13.84
N SER A 63 -41.50 31.96 -13.95
CA SER A 63 -40.72 33.07 -14.48
C SER A 63 -39.47 33.35 -13.66
N ALA A 64 -38.46 33.83 -14.38
CA ALA A 64 -37.28 34.48 -13.85
C ALA A 64 -37.64 35.63 -12.88
N ALA A 65 -36.92 35.70 -11.77
CA ALA A 65 -36.71 36.94 -11.04
C ALA A 65 -35.22 37.05 -10.72
N VAL A 66 -34.54 37.79 -11.60
CA VAL A 66 -33.26 38.44 -11.33
C VAL A 66 -33.50 39.49 -10.26
N SER A 67 -32.82 39.41 -9.13
CA SER A 67 -32.67 40.55 -8.24
C SER A 67 -31.22 40.66 -7.80
N ALA A 68 -30.50 41.57 -8.45
CA ALA A 68 -29.25 42.11 -7.98
C ALA A 68 -29.47 42.80 -6.62
N ARG A 69 -28.46 42.76 -5.73
CA ARG A 69 -27.61 43.91 -5.31
C ARG A 69 -26.86 43.56 -4.03
N SER A 70 -25.53 43.57 -4.10
CA SER A 70 -24.62 43.65 -2.94
C SER A 70 -24.84 44.94 -2.14
N PRO A 71 -24.36 45.05 -0.90
CA PRO A 71 -22.98 45.48 -0.70
C PRO A 71 -22.20 44.71 0.37
N ALA A 72 -20.88 44.75 0.21
CA ALA A 72 -19.87 44.33 1.18
C ALA A 72 -19.93 45.14 2.48
N PRO A 73 -19.47 44.57 3.61
CA PRO A 73 -18.84 45.33 4.66
C PRO A 73 -17.30 45.24 4.59
N GLU A 74 -16.71 46.42 4.68
CA GLU A 74 -15.28 46.75 4.84
C GLU A 74 -14.64 46.20 6.13
N PRO A 75 -13.29 46.25 6.26
CA PRO A 75 -12.54 45.48 7.24
C PRO A 75 -12.46 46.17 8.61
N GLN A 76 -12.65 45.41 9.68
CA GLN A 76 -12.34 45.85 11.05
C GLN A 76 -11.00 45.30 11.50
N ASN A 77 -10.00 46.19 11.51
CA ASN A 77 -8.81 46.12 12.34
C ASN A 77 -9.21 46.43 13.80
N ASN A 78 -8.78 45.58 14.74
CA ASN A 78 -8.50 45.82 16.16
C ASN A 78 -8.05 44.43 16.70
N GLY A 79 -6.80 44.15 17.02
CA GLY A 79 -6.00 44.82 18.04
C GLY A 79 -6.30 44.19 19.41
N GLY A 80 -5.37 43.41 19.97
CA GLY A 80 -5.39 43.09 21.41
C GLY A 80 -5.01 41.66 21.81
N ASP A 81 -3.95 41.60 22.62
CA ASP A 81 -3.71 40.65 23.71
C ASP A 81 -3.26 39.19 23.44
N GLY A 82 -1.94 38.99 23.46
CA GLY A 82 -1.31 38.69 24.76
C GLY A 82 -1.64 37.35 25.42
N GLY A 83 -1.59 36.24 24.70
CA GLY A 83 -1.68 34.90 25.28
C GLY A 83 -0.31 34.28 25.61
N LYS A 84 0.23 34.56 26.80
CA LYS A 84 1.27 33.71 27.43
C LYS A 84 0.67 32.34 27.72
N GLY A 85 1.32 31.26 27.28
CA GLY A 85 0.88 29.91 27.67
C GLY A 85 1.87 28.81 27.33
N GLY A 86 2.54 28.30 28.36
CA GLY A 86 2.91 26.89 28.42
C GLY A 86 4.38 26.55 28.22
N ASP A 87 5.15 26.66 29.30
CA ASP A 87 6.43 25.98 29.50
C ASP A 87 6.22 24.45 29.40
N GLY A 88 6.42 23.89 28.21
CA GLY A 88 6.50 22.46 27.99
C GLY A 88 7.84 21.93 28.51
N LYS A 89 7.89 21.50 29.77
CA LYS A 89 9.00 20.73 30.33
C LYS A 89 9.18 19.44 29.53
N GLY A 90 10.17 19.43 28.63
CA GLY A 90 10.65 18.22 27.97
C GLY A 90 11.20 17.25 29.01
N GLY A 91 10.61 16.05 29.06
CA GLY A 91 11.04 14.98 29.96
C GLY A 91 12.37 14.37 29.53
N ASP A 92 13.25 14.20 30.51
CA ASP A 92 14.53 13.52 30.40
C ASP A 92 14.35 12.04 30.04
N GLY A 93 14.50 11.73 28.76
CA GLY A 93 14.63 10.36 28.28
C GLY A 93 16.02 9.82 28.61
N LYS A 94 16.18 9.20 29.79
CA LYS A 94 17.36 8.40 30.14
C LYS A 94 17.48 7.22 29.18
N GLY A 95 18.33 7.37 28.16
CA GLY A 95 18.79 6.27 27.30
C GLY A 95 19.65 5.33 28.13
N GLY A 96 19.20 4.07 28.27
CA GLY A 96 19.88 3.05 29.04
C GLY A 96 21.15 2.56 28.38
N ASP A 97 22.20 2.43 29.19
CA ASP A 97 23.48 1.81 28.87
C ASP A 97 23.31 0.31 28.61
N GLY A 98 23.21 -0.06 27.33
CA GLY A 98 23.30 -1.45 26.89
C GLY A 98 24.76 -1.87 26.76
N LYS A 99 25.34 -2.43 27.82
CA LYS A 99 26.65 -3.13 27.78
C LYS A 99 26.58 -4.29 26.77
N GLY A 100 27.19 -4.11 25.60
CA GLY A 100 27.45 -5.17 24.65
C GLY A 100 28.52 -6.11 25.21
N GLY A 101 28.18 -7.40 25.32
CA GLY A 101 29.11 -8.43 25.74
C GLY A 101 30.06 -8.83 24.61
N ASP A 102 31.35 -8.89 24.93
CA ASP A 102 32.42 -9.38 24.06
C ASP A 102 32.28 -10.90 23.84
N GLY A 103 31.69 -11.27 22.70
CA GLY A 103 31.69 -12.64 22.20
C GLY A 103 33.00 -12.94 21.47
N LYS A 104 33.91 -13.63 22.16
CA LYS A 104 35.20 -14.12 21.65
C LYS A 104 35.04 -14.91 20.34
N GLY A 105 35.93 -14.59 19.38
CA GLY A 105 36.09 -15.29 18.12
C GLY A 105 36.57 -16.73 18.29
N GLY A 106 36.06 -17.61 17.42
CA GLY A 106 36.59 -18.95 17.20
C GLY A 106 37.04 -19.07 15.75
N ASP A 107 38.36 -19.19 15.56
CA ASP A 107 38.98 -19.51 14.28
C ASP A 107 38.69 -20.97 13.91
N GLY A 108 37.75 -21.17 12.98
CA GLY A 108 37.41 -22.47 12.39
C GLY A 108 38.06 -22.64 11.02
N LYS A 109 39.31 -23.08 11.01
CA LYS A 109 40.11 -23.43 9.81
C LYS A 109 39.44 -24.61 9.08
N GLY A 110 38.97 -24.39 7.84
CA GLY A 110 38.41 -25.44 7.01
C GLY A 110 39.46 -26.42 6.47
N LYS A 111 39.02 -27.65 6.16
CA LYS A 111 39.55 -28.53 5.09
C LYS A 111 38.66 -29.79 4.92
N GLY A 112 38.42 -30.17 3.66
CA GLY A 112 37.92 -31.47 3.19
C GLY A 112 36.41 -31.65 3.36
N GLY A 113 35.57 -31.91 2.36
CA GLY A 113 35.80 -32.64 1.13
C GLY A 113 35.07 -33.98 1.25
N ASP A 114 33.82 -34.07 0.79
CA ASP A 114 33.23 -35.37 0.44
C ASP A 114 32.07 -35.23 -0.54
N LYS A 115 32.11 -36.04 -1.60
CA LYS A 115 31.10 -36.14 -2.66
C LYS A 115 30.18 -37.30 -2.29
N GLY A 116 28.95 -37.01 -1.89
CA GLY A 116 27.91 -38.02 -1.68
C GLY A 116 26.65 -37.68 -2.46
N LYS A 117 26.37 -38.44 -3.54
CA LYS A 117 25.04 -38.58 -4.14
C LYS A 117 24.17 -39.39 -3.18
N GLY A 118 22.98 -38.89 -2.84
CA GLY A 118 21.96 -39.66 -2.12
C GLY A 118 20.76 -38.77 -1.81
N GLY A 119 19.62 -39.05 -2.44
CA GLY A 119 18.38 -38.35 -2.15
C GLY A 119 17.84 -38.74 -0.78
N ASP A 120 17.49 -37.75 0.04
CA ASP A 120 16.65 -37.95 1.21
C ASP A 120 15.71 -36.74 1.40
N LYS A 121 14.43 -36.98 1.11
CA LYS A 121 13.32 -36.13 1.56
C LYS A 121 13.04 -36.52 3.02
N GLY A 122 13.69 -35.85 3.98
CA GLY A 122 13.54 -36.23 5.38
C GLY A 122 13.91 -35.14 6.39
N LYS A 123 12.89 -34.40 6.85
CA LYS A 123 12.80 -33.73 8.17
C LYS A 123 14.13 -33.27 8.80
N GLY A 124 14.63 -32.11 8.37
CA GLY A 124 15.55 -31.31 9.18
C GLY A 124 14.82 -30.76 10.41
N GLY A 125 14.80 -31.53 11.50
CA GLY A 125 14.42 -31.02 12.81
C GLY A 125 15.48 -30.01 13.24
N GLY A 126 15.23 -28.73 12.96
CA GLY A 126 16.11 -27.64 13.40
C GLY A 126 16.36 -27.73 14.90
N GLY A 127 17.61 -27.57 15.30
CA GLY A 127 18.00 -27.65 16.71
C GLY A 127 17.26 -26.61 17.55
N GLY A 128 17.29 -26.76 18.88
CA GLY A 128 16.59 -25.83 19.79
C GLY A 128 16.90 -24.34 19.53
N ASN A 129 18.11 -24.03 19.09
CA ASN A 129 18.54 -22.67 18.73
C ASN A 129 17.90 -22.16 17.42
N ASP A 130 17.74 -23.03 16.41
CA ASP A 130 17.06 -22.68 15.16
C ASP A 130 15.58 -22.37 15.41
N CYS A 131 14.97 -23.08 16.35
CA CYS A 131 13.59 -22.84 16.73
C CYS A 131 13.37 -21.58 17.55
N LYS A 132 14.36 -21.17 18.36
CA LYS A 132 14.32 -19.84 18.98
C LYS A 132 14.37 -18.74 17.91
N ALA A 133 15.33 -18.83 16.98
CA ALA A 133 15.47 -17.85 15.89
C ALA A 133 14.23 -17.80 14.97
N ALA A 134 13.66 -18.96 14.64
CA ALA A 134 12.38 -19.09 13.92
C ALA A 134 11.21 -18.38 14.63
N ARG A 135 11.10 -18.51 15.96
CA ARG A 135 10.07 -17.82 16.74
C ARG A 135 10.30 -16.31 16.78
N ASP A 136 11.56 -15.87 16.88
CA ASP A 136 11.91 -14.45 16.86
C ASP A 136 11.65 -13.84 15.47
N LEU A 137 11.93 -14.58 14.39
CA LEU A 137 11.51 -14.23 13.03
C LEU A 137 9.98 -14.07 12.93
N ALA A 138 9.21 -15.03 13.44
CA ALA A 138 7.75 -14.96 13.41
C ALA A 138 7.17 -13.76 14.17
N LYS A 139 7.82 -13.31 15.27
CA LYS A 139 7.45 -12.07 15.96
C LYS A 139 7.74 -10.83 15.10
N GLY A 140 8.89 -10.80 14.42
CA GLY A 140 9.23 -9.71 13.49
C GLY A 140 8.26 -9.65 12.31
N ILE A 141 7.87 -10.80 11.74
CA ILE A 141 6.83 -10.87 10.70
C ILE A 141 5.48 -10.40 11.24
N GLN A 142 5.14 -10.68 12.50
CA GLN A 142 3.92 -10.18 13.11
C GLN A 142 3.90 -8.66 13.27
N LYS A 143 5.04 -8.02 13.58
CA LYS A 143 5.14 -6.55 13.61
C LYS A 143 4.87 -5.99 12.22
N ASN A 144 5.50 -6.58 11.21
CA ASN A 144 5.30 -6.20 9.82
C ASN A 144 3.83 -6.29 9.36
N ILE A 145 3.09 -7.32 9.79
CA ILE A 145 1.64 -7.42 9.54
C ILE A 145 0.88 -6.23 10.15
N LYS A 146 1.25 -5.80 11.36
CA LYS A 146 0.61 -4.65 12.01
C LYS A 146 0.90 -3.34 11.28
N ASP A 147 2.11 -3.18 10.78
CA ASP A 147 2.47 -2.01 9.97
C ASP A 147 1.62 -1.97 8.70
N GLN A 148 1.44 -3.11 8.01
CA GLN A 148 0.56 -3.19 6.83
C GLN A 148 -0.93 -2.98 7.15
N GLU A 149 -1.39 -3.35 8.34
CA GLU A 149 -2.73 -2.99 8.81
C GLU A 149 -2.86 -1.46 8.98
N GLY A 150 -1.79 -0.79 9.43
CA GLY A 150 -1.67 0.67 9.44
C GLY A 150 -1.65 1.29 8.05
N GLU A 151 -0.91 0.70 7.10
CA GLU A 151 -0.89 1.09 5.68
C GLU A 151 -2.31 1.04 5.10
N LEU A 152 -3.03 -0.07 5.29
CA LEU A 152 -4.42 -0.22 4.83
C LEU A 152 -5.36 0.81 5.43
N LYS A 153 -5.30 1.01 6.74
CA LYS A 153 -6.16 1.97 7.42
C LYS A 153 -5.93 3.38 6.86
N THR A 154 -4.66 3.78 6.74
CA THR A 154 -4.30 5.12 6.29
C THR A 154 -4.56 5.33 4.80
N ALA A 155 -4.39 4.32 3.95
CA ALA A 155 -4.77 4.39 2.54
C ALA A 155 -6.29 4.57 2.35
N ASN A 156 -7.11 3.93 3.19
CA ASN A 156 -8.56 4.18 3.17
C ASN A 156 -8.90 5.60 3.66
N GLU A 157 -8.22 6.11 4.70
CA GLU A 157 -8.36 7.49 5.19
C GLU A 157 -8.03 8.50 4.08
N ILE A 158 -6.90 8.34 3.38
CA ILE A 158 -6.55 9.20 2.23
C ILE A 158 -7.59 9.11 1.12
N ARG A 159 -8.07 7.90 0.80
CA ARG A 159 -9.10 7.69 -0.22
C ARG A 159 -10.39 8.45 0.12
N GLU A 160 -10.79 8.45 1.39
CA GLU A 160 -11.95 9.22 1.85
C GLU A 160 -11.71 10.72 1.74
N ILE A 161 -10.51 11.21 2.08
CA ILE A 161 -10.13 12.63 1.96
C ILE A 161 -10.20 13.11 0.51
N VAL A 162 -9.53 12.40 -0.41
CA VAL A 162 -9.46 12.80 -1.83
C VAL A 162 -10.75 12.53 -2.60
N GLY A 163 -11.69 11.77 -2.01
CA GLY A 163 -13.02 11.52 -2.55
C GLY A 163 -14.07 12.58 -2.19
N ARG A 164 -13.72 13.58 -1.37
CA ARG A 164 -14.63 14.69 -1.01
C ARG A 164 -14.72 15.72 -2.13
N ASN A 165 -15.78 16.53 -2.11
CA ASN A 165 -15.94 17.67 -3.03
C ASN A 165 -14.83 18.72 -2.84
N THR A 166 -14.40 18.92 -1.60
CA THR A 166 -13.29 19.80 -1.24
C THR A 166 -12.30 19.00 -0.41
N VAL A 167 -11.04 18.98 -0.85
CA VAL A 167 -9.95 18.31 -0.13
C VAL A 167 -9.38 19.25 0.91
N ASP A 168 -9.25 18.78 2.15
CA ASP A 168 -8.44 19.43 3.18
C ASP A 168 -6.97 19.03 2.97
N GLU A 169 -6.15 19.99 2.53
CA GLU A 169 -4.74 19.75 2.22
C GLU A 169 -3.93 19.33 3.45
N GLN A 170 -4.27 19.84 4.63
CA GLN A 170 -3.55 19.54 5.87
C GLN A 170 -3.92 18.15 6.38
N GLU A 171 -5.20 17.76 6.27
CA GLU A 171 -5.65 16.40 6.56
C GLU A 171 -5.00 15.40 5.60
N PHE A 172 -4.97 15.71 4.30
CA PHE A 172 -4.29 14.89 3.30
C PHE A 172 -2.79 14.72 3.62
N LYS A 173 -2.08 15.83 3.87
CA LYS A 173 -0.65 15.80 4.19
C LYS A 173 -0.36 14.96 5.42
N THR A 174 -1.16 15.13 6.48
CA THR A 174 -1.04 14.36 7.73
C THR A 174 -1.27 12.87 7.47
N ALA A 175 -2.30 12.51 6.71
CA ALA A 175 -2.58 11.12 6.36
C ALA A 175 -1.48 10.52 5.46
N LYS A 176 -0.96 11.28 4.49
CA LYS A 176 0.16 10.86 3.64
C LYS A 176 1.44 10.61 4.46
N GLU A 177 1.77 11.50 5.40
CA GLU A 177 2.92 11.32 6.30
C GLU A 177 2.79 10.05 7.15
N LYS A 178 1.60 9.77 7.70
CA LYS A 178 1.32 8.50 8.41
C LYS A 178 1.52 7.30 7.50
N LEU A 179 1.00 7.33 6.27
CA LEU A 179 1.12 6.22 5.32
C LEU A 179 2.59 5.95 4.99
N LEU A 180 3.37 6.99 4.68
CA LEU A 180 4.80 6.88 4.44
C LEU A 180 5.57 6.35 5.66
N GLY A 181 5.15 6.74 6.87
CA GLY A 181 5.68 6.20 8.11
C GLY A 181 5.50 4.68 8.22
N PHE A 182 4.29 4.18 7.96
CA PHE A 182 4.03 2.74 7.98
C PHE A 182 4.79 1.99 6.88
N VAL A 183 4.80 2.50 5.64
CA VAL A 183 5.52 1.87 4.52
C VAL A 183 7.01 1.74 4.84
N LYS A 184 7.65 2.81 5.35
CA LYS A 184 9.07 2.80 5.73
C LYS A 184 9.33 1.86 6.90
N ALA A 185 8.48 1.87 7.94
CA ALA A 185 8.59 0.95 9.06
C ALA A 185 8.51 -0.52 8.60
N GLY A 186 7.57 -0.82 7.70
CA GLY A 186 7.43 -2.14 7.08
C GLY A 186 8.69 -2.57 6.31
N ILE A 187 9.31 -1.65 5.55
CA ILE A 187 10.58 -1.91 4.85
C ILE A 187 11.68 -2.28 5.84
N THR A 188 11.91 -1.44 6.85
CA THR A 188 12.93 -1.69 7.87
C THR A 188 12.69 -3.02 8.59
N GLN A 189 11.45 -3.31 8.98
CA GLN A 189 11.11 -4.55 9.68
C GLN A 189 11.35 -5.80 8.80
N ARG A 190 11.16 -5.71 7.48
CA ARG A 190 11.41 -6.81 6.54
C ARG A 190 12.89 -7.06 6.31
N GLU A 191 13.68 -6.01 6.15
CA GLU A 191 15.14 -6.12 6.08
C GLU A 191 15.70 -6.78 7.35
N GLU A 192 15.19 -6.42 8.52
CA GLU A 192 15.54 -7.09 9.77
C GLU A 192 15.12 -8.57 9.79
N ASN A 193 13.91 -8.88 9.30
CA ASN A 193 13.41 -10.25 9.25
C ASN A 193 14.29 -11.12 8.34
N GLN A 194 14.71 -10.59 7.18
CA GLN A 194 15.64 -11.28 6.28
C GLN A 194 16.99 -11.56 6.96
N LYS A 195 17.54 -10.60 7.72
CA LYS A 195 18.78 -10.78 8.50
C LYS A 195 18.64 -11.82 9.62
N LYS A 196 17.46 -11.92 10.24
CA LYS A 196 17.16 -12.85 11.35
C LYS A 196 16.75 -14.23 10.87
N ALA A 197 16.46 -14.42 9.58
CA ALA A 197 15.94 -15.67 9.07
C ALA A 197 17.01 -16.78 9.12
N PRO A 198 16.75 -17.90 9.84
CA PRO A 198 17.66 -19.04 9.84
C PRO A 198 17.86 -19.58 8.43
N LYS A 199 19.06 -20.03 8.11
CA LYS A 199 19.36 -20.59 6.78
C LYS A 199 18.43 -21.78 6.48
N GLY A 200 17.83 -21.79 5.29
CA GLY A 200 16.87 -22.83 4.90
C GLY A 200 15.48 -22.70 5.53
N ASN A 201 15.20 -21.62 6.27
CA ASN A 201 13.87 -21.36 6.79
C ASN A 201 12.84 -21.17 5.65
N ALA A 202 11.68 -21.81 5.78
CA ALA A 202 10.65 -21.83 4.74
C ALA A 202 10.05 -20.45 4.43
N ALA A 203 10.21 -19.47 5.32
CA ALA A 203 9.72 -18.10 5.10
C ALA A 203 10.61 -17.28 4.16
N ILE A 204 11.86 -17.67 3.91
CA ILE A 204 12.84 -16.88 3.13
C ILE A 204 12.30 -16.49 1.74
N PRO A 205 11.77 -17.42 0.91
CA PRO A 205 11.29 -17.06 -0.43
C PRO A 205 10.18 -16.01 -0.38
N GLY A 206 9.26 -16.13 0.57
CA GLY A 206 8.19 -15.16 0.73
C GLY A 206 8.67 -13.81 1.27
N LEU A 207 9.73 -13.76 2.08
CA LEU A 207 10.33 -12.49 2.52
C LEU A 207 10.99 -11.73 1.37
N GLU A 208 11.54 -12.42 0.37
CA GLU A 208 12.11 -11.81 -0.83
C GLU A 208 11.05 -11.25 -1.77
N GLU A 209 9.95 -11.98 -1.98
CA GLU A 209 8.82 -11.55 -2.79
C GLU A 209 8.20 -10.26 -2.24
N VAL A 210 7.99 -10.20 -0.93
CA VAL A 210 7.44 -9.02 -0.27
C VAL A 210 8.38 -7.81 -0.41
N ALA A 211 9.70 -8.00 -0.34
CA ALA A 211 10.65 -6.90 -0.47
C ALA A 211 10.62 -6.23 -1.86
N LYS A 212 10.31 -6.99 -2.91
CA LYS A 212 10.15 -6.43 -4.27
C LYS A 212 8.91 -5.53 -4.37
N ALA A 213 7.80 -5.93 -3.74
CA ALA A 213 6.55 -5.16 -3.76
C ALA A 213 6.69 -3.79 -3.07
N GLN A 214 7.48 -3.70 -1.99
CA GLN A 214 7.54 -2.47 -1.19
C GLN A 214 8.17 -1.26 -1.86
N LYS A 215 9.09 -1.47 -2.80
CA LYS A 215 9.64 -0.34 -3.57
C LYS A 215 8.54 0.35 -4.36
N GLN A 216 7.68 -0.46 -4.98
CA GLN A 216 6.52 0.03 -5.71
C GLN A 216 5.51 0.72 -4.77
N GLU A 217 5.22 0.12 -3.60
CA GLU A 217 4.33 0.71 -2.59
C GLU A 217 4.84 2.08 -2.11
N LEU A 218 6.15 2.23 -1.91
CA LEU A 218 6.78 3.49 -1.52
C LEU A 218 6.66 4.53 -2.64
N GLU A 219 7.00 4.18 -3.88
CA GLU A 219 6.85 5.08 -5.03
C GLU A 219 5.40 5.54 -5.22
N GLN A 220 4.44 4.62 -5.06
CA GLN A 220 3.01 4.94 -5.12
C GLN A 220 2.59 5.88 -3.99
N ALA A 221 3.03 5.64 -2.75
CA ALA A 221 2.72 6.49 -1.60
C ALA A 221 3.33 7.89 -1.73
N GLU A 222 4.57 7.99 -2.21
CA GLU A 222 5.25 9.27 -2.46
C GLU A 222 4.58 10.05 -3.60
N GLY A 223 4.06 9.35 -4.60
CA GLY A 223 3.39 9.91 -5.77
C GLY A 223 1.99 10.50 -5.51
N LEU A 224 1.36 10.24 -4.37
CA LEU A 224 0.02 10.77 -4.05
C LEU A 224 0.02 12.30 -4.02
N LYS A 225 -0.93 12.92 -4.71
CA LYS A 225 -1.00 14.39 -4.90
C LYS A 225 -2.03 15.09 -4.04
N GLY A 226 -2.96 14.34 -3.43
CA GLY A 226 -4.05 14.89 -2.63
C GLY A 226 -5.24 15.31 -3.47
N ASN A 227 -5.54 14.58 -4.53
CA ASN A 227 -6.70 14.87 -5.38
C ASN A 227 -7.33 13.59 -5.94
N SER A 228 -8.46 13.75 -6.63
CA SER A 228 -9.26 12.63 -7.13
C SER A 228 -8.53 11.71 -8.13
N GLN A 229 -7.43 12.17 -8.75
CA GLN A 229 -6.60 11.33 -9.64
C GLN A 229 -5.90 10.21 -8.86
N ASP A 230 -5.70 10.37 -7.54
CA ASP A 230 -5.07 9.38 -6.69
C ASP A 230 -5.96 8.15 -6.41
N LEU A 231 -7.27 8.23 -6.68
CA LEU A 231 -8.22 7.17 -6.35
C LEU A 231 -7.84 5.82 -6.98
N ALA A 232 -7.39 5.82 -8.24
CA ALA A 232 -6.96 4.60 -8.91
C ALA A 232 -5.71 3.99 -8.23
N THR A 233 -4.75 4.84 -7.88
CA THR A 233 -3.53 4.44 -7.14
C THR A 233 -3.88 3.88 -5.77
N LEU A 234 -4.78 4.51 -5.02
CA LEU A 234 -5.18 4.08 -3.68
C LEU A 234 -5.96 2.75 -3.70
N ILE A 235 -6.80 2.52 -4.71
CA ILE A 235 -7.46 1.22 -4.91
C ILE A 235 -6.43 0.12 -5.17
N LYS A 236 -5.42 0.41 -6.01
CA LYS A 236 -4.33 -0.52 -6.29
C LYS A 236 -3.50 -0.82 -5.03
N MET A 237 -3.06 0.23 -4.32
CA MET A 237 -2.29 0.11 -3.07
C MET A 237 -3.03 -0.71 -2.02
N LYS A 238 -4.34 -0.51 -1.85
CA LYS A 238 -5.15 -1.31 -0.92
C LYS A 238 -5.06 -2.79 -1.22
N LYS A 239 -5.18 -3.18 -2.50
CA LYS A 239 -5.06 -4.59 -2.92
C LYS A 239 -3.66 -5.13 -2.64
N GLU A 240 -2.62 -4.34 -2.94
CA GLU A 240 -1.22 -4.70 -2.70
C GLU A 240 -0.94 -4.93 -1.21
N PHE A 241 -1.41 -4.04 -0.33
CA PHE A 241 -1.29 -4.21 1.11
C PHE A 241 -2.06 -5.44 1.62
N GLU A 242 -3.29 -5.70 1.14
CA GLU A 242 -4.05 -6.89 1.50
C GLU A 242 -3.33 -8.19 1.09
N ASP A 243 -2.77 -8.23 -0.11
CA ASP A 243 -2.02 -9.38 -0.61
C ASP A 243 -0.68 -9.55 0.13
N GLY A 244 0.00 -8.45 0.44
CA GLY A 244 1.18 -8.43 1.30
C GLY A 244 0.90 -8.97 2.71
N ILE A 245 -0.23 -8.62 3.31
CA ILE A 245 -0.66 -9.16 4.62
C ILE A 245 -0.90 -10.67 4.53
N LYS A 246 -1.57 -11.15 3.47
CA LYS A 246 -1.80 -12.60 3.27
C LYS A 246 -0.47 -13.34 3.17
N LEU A 247 0.48 -12.80 2.41
CA LEU A 247 1.81 -13.38 2.25
C LEU A 247 2.60 -13.38 3.56
N ASN A 248 2.59 -12.27 4.33
CA ASN A 248 3.24 -12.23 5.63
C ASN A 248 2.58 -13.18 6.65
N LYS A 249 1.26 -13.35 6.63
CA LYS A 249 0.56 -14.35 7.46
C LYS A 249 1.02 -15.77 7.13
N LYS A 250 1.27 -16.07 5.85
CA LYS A 250 1.85 -17.35 5.41
C LYS A 250 3.31 -17.47 5.89
N ASN A 251 4.14 -16.47 5.63
CA ASN A 251 5.56 -16.44 6.06
C ASN A 251 5.70 -16.61 7.57
N LYS A 252 4.79 -16.04 8.37
CA LYS A 252 4.78 -16.24 9.83
C LYS A 252 4.58 -17.70 10.23
N LYS A 253 3.68 -18.42 9.53
CA LYS A 253 3.45 -19.85 9.76
C LYS A 253 4.66 -20.67 9.31
N ASP A 254 5.21 -20.33 8.14
CA ASP A 254 6.37 -21.01 7.57
C ASP A 254 7.63 -20.78 8.41
N ALA A 255 7.77 -19.62 9.04
CA ALA A 255 8.89 -19.27 9.91
C ALA A 255 9.09 -20.29 11.04
N VAL A 256 8.01 -20.80 11.62
CA VAL A 256 8.04 -21.78 12.73
C VAL A 256 7.76 -23.22 12.28
N LYS A 257 7.69 -23.47 10.97
CA LYS A 257 7.43 -24.81 10.44
C LYS A 257 8.56 -25.75 10.84
N GLY A 258 8.19 -26.88 11.47
CA GLY A 258 9.15 -27.86 11.98
C GLY A 258 9.60 -27.61 13.42
N CYS A 259 9.24 -26.48 14.03
CA CYS A 259 9.48 -26.24 15.44
C CYS A 259 8.39 -26.86 16.30
N LYS A 260 8.80 -27.68 17.28
CA LYS A 260 7.91 -28.15 18.34
C LYS A 260 7.43 -26.95 19.18
N LYS A 261 6.21 -27.03 19.69
CA LYS A 261 5.60 -25.99 20.54
C LYS A 261 6.37 -25.85 21.85
#